data_AF-A0A967HM71-F1
#
_entry.id   AF-A0A967HM71-F1
#
_cell.length_a   1.000
_cell.length_b   1.000
_cell.length_c   1.000
_cell.angle_alpha   90.00
_cell.angle_beta   90.00
_cell.angle_gamma   90.00
#
_symmetry.space_group_name_H-M   'P 1'
#
loop_
_entity.id
_entity.type
_entity.pdbx_description
1 polymer ?
#
loop_
_entity_poly.entity_id
_entity_poly.type
_entity_poly.pdbx_seq_one_letter_code
_entity_poly.pdbx_strand_id
1 'polypeptide(L)'
;MSPSRDPSALLPLSEPVLQILLTLAGGPRHGYGIMREVEERTGGRVRLGPGTLYGAVKRLRERGLIDEVEDSEAPDEPADDRRRYYRLTSLGREAA
;
A
#
# COMPACT_ATOMS: atom_id res chain seq x y z
N MET A 1 -11.31 -21.08 12.37
CA MET A 1 -10.24 -20.52 13.22
C MET A 1 -9.09 -20.15 12.29
N SER A 2 -9.06 -18.93 11.75
CA SER A 2 -7.94 -18.49 10.91
C SER A 2 -6.72 -18.29 11.81
N PRO A 3 -5.50 -18.69 11.39
CA PRO A 3 -4.32 -18.44 12.19
C PRO A 3 -4.21 -16.92 12.39
N SER A 4 -4.28 -16.51 13.66
CA SER A 4 -4.07 -15.12 14.06
C SER A 4 -2.67 -14.72 13.61
N ARG A 5 -2.57 -14.05 12.46
CA ARG A 5 -1.32 -13.42 12.02
C ARG A 5 -1.13 -12.23 12.92
N ASP A 6 -0.28 -12.36 13.94
CA ASP A 6 0.08 -11.27 14.84
C ASP A 6 0.75 -10.14 14.03
N PRO A 7 0.17 -8.93 13.98
CA PRO A 7 0.78 -7.78 13.31
C PRO A 7 2.14 -7.41 13.90
N SER A 8 2.36 -7.70 15.18
CA SER A 8 3.60 -7.40 15.90
C SER A 8 4.81 -8.17 15.33
N ALA A 9 4.57 -9.36 14.76
CA ALA A 9 5.59 -10.16 14.07
C ALA A 9 6.10 -9.51 12.78
N LEU A 10 5.47 -8.42 12.34
CA LEU A 10 5.80 -7.70 11.12
C LEU A 10 6.72 -6.50 11.36
N LEU A 11 7.05 -6.21 12.63
CA LEU A 11 7.88 -5.11 13.09
C LEU A 11 9.37 -5.50 13.25
N PRO A 12 10.32 -4.55 13.10
CA PRO A 12 10.09 -3.19 12.65
C PRO A 12 9.83 -3.13 11.13
N LEU A 13 8.86 -2.31 10.72
CA LEU A 13 8.68 -1.99 9.30
C LEU A 13 9.74 -0.98 8.86
N SER A 14 10.23 -1.11 7.63
CA SER A 14 11.08 -0.06 7.07
C SER A 14 10.26 1.21 6.83
N GLU A 15 10.90 2.37 6.95
CA GLU A 15 10.26 3.68 6.73
C GLU A 15 9.45 3.74 5.42
N PRO A 16 9.96 3.29 4.25
CA PRO A 16 9.17 3.26 3.01
C PRO A 16 7.89 2.42 3.12
N VAL A 17 7.95 1.29 3.82
CA VAL A 17 6.81 0.37 3.96
C VAL A 17 5.75 0.97 4.88
N LEU A 18 6.17 1.56 6.01
CA LEU A 18 5.25 2.26 6.91
C LEU A 18 4.53 3.40 6.17
N GLN A 19 5.26 4.20 5.40
CA GLN A 19 4.65 5.30 4.63
C GLN A 19 3.65 4.82 3.57
N ILE A 20 3.90 3.66 2.94
CA ILE A 20 2.94 3.03 2.01
C ILE A 20 1.66 2.62 2.76
N LEU A 21 1.79 1.94 3.91
CA LEU A 21 0.62 1.50 4.69
C LEU A 21 -0.21 2.70 5.17
N LEU A 22 0.44 3.72 5.73
CA LEU A 22 -0.22 4.95 6.18
C LEU A 22 -0.91 5.70 5.03
N THR A 23 -0.34 5.65 3.82
CA THR A 23 -0.96 6.24 2.62
C THR A 23 -2.24 5.51 2.22
N LEU A 24 -2.25 4.18 2.32
CA LEU A 24 -3.40 3.33 2.01
C LEU A 24 -4.46 3.30 3.13
N ALA A 25 -4.11 3.76 4.34
CA ALA A 25 -5.07 3.96 5.42
C ALA A 25 -6.13 5.03 5.08
N GLY A 26 -5.77 6.00 4.21
CA GLY A 26 -6.71 7.00 3.69
C GLY A 26 -7.66 6.50 2.59
N GLY A 27 -7.50 5.25 2.13
CA GLY A 27 -8.33 4.65 1.09
C GLY A 27 -7.53 4.00 -0.05
N PRO A 28 -8.21 3.32 -0.99
CA PRO A 28 -7.55 2.68 -2.12
C PRO A 28 -6.82 3.69 -3.01
N ARG A 29 -5.60 3.35 -3.44
CA ARG A 29 -4.79 4.22 -4.32
C ARG A 29 -4.01 3.43 -5.34
N HIS A 30 -3.87 3.99 -6.54
CA HIS A 30 -2.99 3.44 -7.56
C HIS A 30 -1.52 3.75 -7.27
N GLY A 31 -0.60 2.99 -7.88
CA GLY A 31 0.83 3.07 -7.59
C GLY A 31 1.41 4.50 -7.66
N TYR A 32 1.08 5.27 -8.69
CA TYR A 32 1.52 6.67 -8.79
C TYR A 32 0.97 7.57 -7.66
N GLY A 33 -0.28 7.37 -7.24
CA GLY A 33 -0.87 8.10 -6.12
C GLY A 33 -0.14 7.78 -4.81
N ILE A 34 0.29 6.53 -4.61
CA ILE A 34 1.12 6.15 -3.46
C ILE A 34 2.46 6.88 -3.49
N MET A 35 3.15 6.92 -4.64
CA MET A 35 4.44 7.61 -4.75
C MET A 35 4.31 9.11 -4.41
N ARG A 36 3.30 9.78 -4.98
CA ARG A 36 3.06 11.21 -4.73
C ARG A 36 2.72 11.51 -3.28
N GLU A 37 1.76 10.77 -2.72
CA GLU A 37 1.32 10.99 -1.34
C GLU A 37 2.46 10.74 -0.35
N VAL A 38 3.28 9.71 -0.55
CA VAL A 38 4.44 9.46 0.31
C VAL A 38 5.45 10.60 0.22
N GLU A 39 5.73 11.11 -0.98
CA GLU A 39 6.63 12.25 -1.15
C GLU A 39 6.07 13.51 -0.46
N GLU A 40 4.78 13.80 -0.65
CA GLU A 40 4.09 14.95 -0.06
C GLU A 40 4.05 14.88 1.48
N ARG A 41 3.58 13.76 2.05
CA ARG A 41 3.48 13.56 3.51
C ARG A 41 4.83 13.59 4.20
N THR A 42 5.90 13.19 3.51
CA THR A 42 7.26 13.19 4.08
C THR A 42 8.06 14.45 3.77
N GLY A 43 7.50 15.43 3.05
CA GLY A 43 8.23 16.62 2.62
C GLY A 43 9.43 16.29 1.72
N GLY A 44 9.32 15.23 0.92
CA GLY A 44 10.37 14.76 0.02
C GLY A 44 11.47 13.92 0.67
N ARG A 45 11.39 13.63 1.97
CA ARG A 45 12.37 12.77 2.68
C ARG A 45 12.33 11.33 2.19
N VAL A 46 11.13 10.81 1.90
CA VAL A 46 10.94 9.48 1.33
C VAL A 46 10.48 9.65 -0.11
N ARG A 47 11.28 9.13 -1.05
CA ARG A 47 10.94 9.12 -2.47
C ARG A 47 10.92 7.69 -2.97
N LEU A 48 9.74 7.25 -3.41
CA LEU A 48 9.55 5.91 -3.93
C LEU A 48 9.72 5.95 -5.45
N GLY A 49 10.80 5.38 -5.95
CA GLY A 49 10.91 5.05 -7.37
C GLY A 49 9.99 3.87 -7.73
N PRO A 50 9.64 3.68 -9.02
CA PRO A 50 8.77 2.58 -9.45
C PRO A 50 9.26 1.20 -8.98
N GLY A 51 10.56 0.90 -9.11
CA GLY A 51 11.12 -0.37 -8.66
C GLY A 51 10.99 -0.59 -7.14
N THR A 52 11.22 0.45 -6.34
CA THR A 52 11.08 0.40 -4.88
C THR A 52 9.62 0.19 -4.49
N LEU A 53 8.70 0.93 -5.10
CA LEU A 53 7.28 0.80 -4.85
C LEU A 53 6.79 -0.61 -5.19
N TYR A 54 7.01 -1.07 -6.43
CA TYR A 54 6.47 -2.37 -6.86
C TYR A 54 7.10 -3.54 -6.12
N GLY A 55 8.38 -3.42 -5.73
CA GLY A 55 9.03 -4.37 -4.84
C GLY A 55 8.38 -4.41 -3.45
N ALA A 56 8.05 -3.24 -2.89
CA ALA A 56 7.36 -3.14 -1.59
C ALA A 56 5.93 -3.65 -1.66
N VAL A 57 5.17 -3.27 -2.69
CA VAL A 57 3.80 -3.75 -2.94
C VAL A 57 3.77 -5.27 -3.04
N LYS A 58 4.68 -5.88 -3.82
CA LYS A 58 4.75 -7.33 -3.94
C LYS A 58 4.92 -8.01 -2.57
N ARG A 59 5.89 -7.54 -1.76
CA ARG A 59 6.12 -8.08 -0.41
C ARG A 59 4.95 -7.87 0.53
N LEU A 60 4.30 -6.70 0.48
CA LEU A 60 3.13 -6.38 1.29
C LEU A 60 1.94 -7.29 0.95
N ARG A 61 1.74 -7.60 -0.33
CA ARG A 61 0.73 -8.57 -0.80
C ARG A 61 1.05 -9.99 -0.35
N GLU A 62 2.29 -10.45 -0.52
CA GLU A 62 2.73 -11.77 -0.06
C GLU A 62 2.54 -11.96 1.46
N ARG A 63 2.67 -10.87 2.23
CA ARG A 63 2.40 -10.84 3.68
C ARG A 63 0.92 -10.68 4.02
N GLY A 64 0.05 -10.44 3.05
CA GLY A 64 -1.39 -10.22 3.24
C GLY A 64 -1.74 -8.89 3.92
N LEU A 65 -0.87 -7.88 3.80
CA LEU A 65 -1.09 -6.54 4.36
C LEU A 65 -1.87 -5.62 3.42
N ILE A 66 -1.75 -5.84 2.12
CA ILE A 66 -2.49 -5.10 1.10
C ILE A 66 -3.04 -6.07 0.06
N ASP A 67 -4.12 -5.67 -0.59
CA ASP A 67 -4.69 -6.35 -1.75
C ASP A 67 -4.76 -5.42 -2.95
N GLU A 68 -4.82 -6.01 -4.15
CA GLU A 68 -5.16 -5.30 -5.38
C GLU A 68 -6.69 -5.17 -5.44
N VAL A 69 -7.18 -4.00 -5.81
CA VAL A 69 -8.61 -3.74 -6.00
C VAL A 69 -9.00 -4.21 -7.40
N GLU A 70 -10.11 -4.94 -7.50
CA GLU A 70 -10.64 -5.39 -8.79
C GLU A 70 -11.13 -4.19 -9.61
N ASP A 71 -11.07 -4.27 -10.94
CA ASP A 71 -11.42 -3.16 -11.82
C ASP A 71 -12.86 -2.65 -11.60
N SER A 72 -13.78 -3.52 -11.17
CA SER A 72 -15.16 -3.18 -10.81
C SER A 72 -15.32 -2.43 -9.48
N GLU A 73 -14.29 -2.44 -8.63
CA GLU A 73 -14.25 -1.76 -7.32
C GLU A 73 -13.30 -0.54 -7.33
N ALA A 74 -12.67 -0.23 -8.46
CA ALA A 74 -11.77 0.91 -8.61
C ALA A 74 -12.56 2.24 -8.57
N PRO A 75 -11.97 3.33 -8.06
CA PRO A 75 -12.59 4.65 -8.13
C PRO A 75 -12.96 5.04 -9.57
N ASP A 76 -14.12 5.69 -9.75
CA ASP A 76 -14.61 6.24 -11.02
C ASP A 76 -13.73 7.42 -11.53
N GLU A 77 -12.47 7.13 -11.86
CA GLU A 77 -11.57 8.03 -12.57
C GLU A 77 -11.45 7.59 -14.03
N PRO A 78 -11.30 8.50 -15.01
CA PRO A 78 -11.15 8.14 -16.41
C PRO A 78 -10.01 7.14 -16.55
N ALA A 79 -10.38 5.91 -16.95
CA ALA A 79 -9.51 4.77 -17.01
C ALA A 79 -8.38 5.03 -18.01
N ASP A 80 -7.21 5.36 -17.50
CA ASP A 80 -5.99 4.86 -18.10
C ASP A 80 -5.97 3.37 -17.74
N ASP A 81 -6.51 2.58 -18.67
CA ASP A 81 -7.07 1.20 -18.64
C ASP A 81 -6.22 0.10 -17.98
N ARG A 82 -5.19 0.44 -17.20
CA ARG A 82 -4.19 -0.49 -16.63
C ARG A 82 -3.69 -0.09 -15.23
N ARG A 83 -4.26 0.92 -14.58
CA ARG A 83 -3.77 1.38 -13.27
C ARG A 83 -4.27 0.49 -12.15
N ARG A 84 -3.38 -0.39 -11.65
CA ARG A 84 -3.65 -1.22 -10.47
C ARG A 84 -3.82 -0.36 -9.22
N TYR A 85 -4.96 -0.52 -8.54
CA TYR A 85 -5.24 0.07 -7.24
C TYR A 85 -4.91 -0.91 -6.13
N TYR A 86 -4.46 -0.38 -4.99
CA TYR A 86 -4.16 -1.17 -3.81
C TYR A 86 -4.96 -0.66 -2.61
N ARG A 87 -5.38 -1.57 -1.73
CA ARG A 87 -6.07 -1.26 -0.47
C ARG A 87 -5.45 -2.02 0.71
N LEU A 88 -5.57 -1.48 1.93
CA LEU A 88 -5.22 -2.23 3.14
C LEU A 88 -6.20 -3.38 3.36
N THR A 89 -5.65 -4.52 3.79
CA THR A 89 -6.44 -5.59 4.42
C THR A 89 -6.73 -5.24 5.88
N SER A 90 -7.51 -6.05 6.59
CA SER A 90 -7.68 -5.90 8.04
C SER A 90 -6.34 -6.00 8.78
N LEU A 91 -5.50 -6.98 8.40
CA LEU A 91 -4.14 -7.12 8.96
C LEU A 91 -3.26 -5.90 8.63
N GLY A 92 -3.39 -5.36 7.42
CA GLY A 92 -2.71 -4.14 7.00
C GLY A 92 -3.05 -2.93 7.86
N ARG A 93 -4.32 -2.80 8.25
CA ARG A 93 -4.80 -1.72 9.13
C ARG A 93 -4.25 -1.83 10.55
N GLU A 94 -4.10 -3.04 11.06
CA GLU A 94 -3.53 -3.27 12.41
C GLU A 94 -2.01 -3.04 12.46
N ALA A 95 -1.32 -3.20 11.33
CA ALA A 95 0.13 -3.03 11.22
C ALA A 95 0.58 -1.60 10.85
N ALA A 96 -0.37 -0.73 10.47
CA ALA A 96 -0.12 0.65 10.04
C ALA A 96 -0.09 1.62 11.24
#